data_AF-A0A822BHC6-F1
#
_entry.id   AF-A0A822BHC6-F1
#
_cell.length_a   1.000
_cell.length_b   1.000
_cell.length_c   1.000
_cell.angle_alpha   90.00
_cell.angle_beta   90.00
_cell.angle_gamma   90.00
#
_symmetry.space_group_name_H-M   'P 1'
#
loop_
_entity.id
_entity.type
_entity.pdbx_description
1 polymer ?
#
loop_
_entity_poly.entity_id
_entity_poly.type
_entity_poly.pdbx_seq_one_letter_code
_entity_poly.pdbx_strand_id
1 'polypeptide(L)'
;MINQTKLRLTEKCHINAKSNIFKQFSERLQACLMLHYMTPLPFIEHVRAQRDLQTMKLIRRKLKKNQLLLRETDKGGNLYVAHLNEFEEKAADYRLKTGAYEELSASPIEEIFNKVTRLLNDLHVKTK
;
A
#
# COMPACT_ATOMS: atom_id res chain seq x y z
N MET A 1 -14.81 -16.22 2.74
CA MET A 1 -14.90 -15.13 1.74
C MET A 1 -15.84 -15.48 0.58
N ILE A 2 -15.62 -16.59 -0.13
CA ILE A 2 -16.45 -17.03 -1.28
C ILE A 2 -17.95 -17.19 -0.93
N ASN A 3 -18.27 -17.77 0.22
CA ASN A 3 -19.68 -17.97 0.64
C ASN A 3 -20.42 -16.65 0.92
N GLN A 4 -19.72 -15.62 1.42
CA GLN A 4 -20.32 -14.31 1.71
C GLN A 4 -20.55 -13.51 0.42
N THR A 5 -19.62 -13.60 -0.54
CA THR A 5 -19.77 -13.01 -1.88
C THR A 5 -20.90 -13.69 -2.65
N LYS A 6 -21.02 -15.02 -2.51
CA LYS A 6 -22.10 -15.81 -3.12
C LYS A 6 -23.47 -15.39 -2.59
N LEU A 7 -23.63 -15.26 -1.27
CA LEU A 7 -24.86 -14.78 -0.63
C LEU A 7 -25.27 -13.40 -1.17
N ARG A 8 -24.33 -12.44 -1.17
CA ARG A 8 -24.59 -11.06 -1.63
C ARG A 8 -24.99 -10.98 -3.10
N LEU A 9 -24.40 -11.81 -3.97
CA LEU A 9 -24.71 -11.83 -5.40
C LEU A 9 -26.05 -12.52 -5.68
N THR A 10 -26.41 -13.54 -4.89
CA THR A 10 -27.74 -14.18 -4.99
C THR A 10 -28.84 -13.24 -4.49
N GLU A 11 -28.60 -12.50 -3.41
CA GLU A 11 -29.56 -11.55 -2.82
C GLU A 11 -29.75 -10.29 -3.66
N LYS A 12 -28.67 -9.70 -4.19
CA LYS A 12 -28.74 -8.40 -4.90
C LYS A 12 -28.85 -8.49 -6.42
N CYS A 13 -28.39 -9.59 -7.03
CA CYS A 13 -28.31 -9.71 -8.48
C CYS A 13 -29.17 -10.84 -9.04
N HIS A 14 -29.99 -11.49 -8.20
CA HIS A 14 -30.89 -12.61 -8.55
C HIS A 14 -30.20 -13.76 -9.31
N ILE A 15 -28.89 -13.92 -9.14
CA ILE A 15 -28.16 -15.02 -9.76
C ILE A 15 -28.43 -16.30 -8.96
N ASN A 16 -29.00 -17.30 -9.62
CA ASN A 16 -29.29 -18.60 -9.01
C ASN A 16 -28.02 -19.18 -8.36
N ALA A 17 -28.06 -19.49 -7.06
CA ALA A 17 -26.94 -20.02 -6.30
C ALA A 17 -26.37 -21.35 -6.82
N LYS A 18 -27.16 -22.10 -7.60
CA LYS A 18 -26.75 -23.34 -8.29
C LYS A 18 -26.25 -23.10 -9.72
N SER A 19 -26.24 -21.86 -10.19
CA SER A 19 -25.74 -21.51 -11.53
C SER A 19 -24.26 -21.86 -11.67
N ASN A 20 -23.92 -22.44 -12.81
CA ASN A 20 -22.53 -22.74 -13.19
C ASN A 20 -21.64 -21.48 -13.21
N ILE A 21 -22.26 -20.29 -13.30
CA ILE A 21 -21.59 -18.98 -13.22
C ILE A 21 -20.80 -18.84 -11.91
N PHE A 22 -21.34 -19.28 -10.77
CA PHE A 22 -20.63 -19.18 -9.49
C PHE A 22 -19.43 -20.11 -9.42
N LYS A 23 -19.53 -21.30 -10.01
CA LYS A 23 -18.44 -22.25 -10.09
C LYS A 23 -17.30 -21.70 -10.95
N GLN A 24 -17.63 -21.22 -12.15
CA GLN A 24 -16.67 -20.59 -13.07
C GLN A 24 -16.01 -19.34 -12.46
N PHE A 25 -16.79 -18.49 -11.80
CA PHE A 25 -16.25 -17.31 -11.12
C PHE A 25 -15.30 -17.70 -9.98
N SER A 26 -15.69 -18.69 -9.15
CA SER A 26 -14.84 -19.17 -8.06
C SER A 26 -13.54 -19.77 -8.58
N GLU A 27 -13.60 -20.56 -9.66
CA GLU A 27 -12.42 -21.17 -10.30
C GLU A 27 -11.50 -20.09 -10.89
N ARG A 28 -12.05 -19.08 -11.58
CA ARG A 28 -11.27 -17.94 -12.11
C ARG A 28 -10.63 -17.12 -10.99
N LEU A 29 -11.37 -16.83 -9.92
CA LEU A 29 -10.85 -16.10 -8.78
C LEU A 29 -9.72 -16.88 -8.09
N GLN A 30 -9.90 -18.20 -7.91
CA GLN A 30 -8.88 -19.07 -7.34
C GLN A 30 -7.63 -19.12 -8.24
N ALA A 31 -7.79 -19.25 -9.55
CA ALA A 31 -6.67 -19.24 -10.49
C ALA A 31 -5.90 -17.90 -10.45
N CYS A 32 -6.60 -16.76 -10.42
CA CYS A 32 -5.96 -15.46 -10.27
C CYS A 32 -5.22 -15.33 -8.93
N LEU A 33 -5.82 -15.77 -7.83
CA LEU A 33 -5.18 -15.75 -6.51
C LEU A 33 -3.93 -16.62 -6.48
N MET A 34 -4.00 -17.80 -7.10
CA MET A 34 -2.85 -18.70 -7.20
C MET A 34 -1.71 -18.09 -8.01
N LEU A 35 -2.02 -17.53 -9.19
CA LEU A 35 -1.03 -16.92 -10.06
C LEU A 35 -0.34 -15.71 -9.43
N HIS A 36 -1.09 -14.84 -8.76
CA HIS A 36 -0.58 -13.54 -8.31
C HIS A 36 -0.07 -13.52 -6.86
N TYR A 37 -0.60 -14.39 -5.98
CA TYR A 37 -0.33 -14.29 -4.54
C TYR A 37 0.20 -15.58 -3.93
N MET A 38 -0.09 -16.75 -4.50
CA MET A 38 0.31 -18.05 -3.93
C MET A 38 1.41 -18.75 -4.72
N THR A 39 1.76 -18.25 -5.91
CA THR A 39 2.91 -18.73 -6.65
C THR A 39 4.17 -18.28 -5.92
N PRO A 40 5.02 -19.21 -5.44
CA PRO A 40 6.26 -18.84 -4.77
C PRO A 40 7.10 -17.99 -5.70
N LEU A 41 7.56 -16.84 -5.23
CA LEU A 41 8.51 -16.02 -5.99
C LEU A 41 9.73 -16.88 -6.32
N PRO A 42 10.23 -16.86 -7.58
CA PRO A 42 11.45 -17.55 -7.94
C PRO A 42 12.58 -17.16 -6.96
N PHE A 43 13.41 -18.13 -6.56
CA PHE A 43 14.50 -17.89 -5.60
C PHE A 43 15.40 -16.70 -5.97
N ILE A 44 15.64 -16.50 -7.27
CA ILE A 44 16.42 -15.37 -7.81
C ILE A 44 15.76 -14.03 -7.47
N GLU A 45 14.43 -13.92 -7.59
CA GLU A 45 13.70 -12.70 -7.25
C GLU A 45 13.74 -12.42 -5.76
N HIS A 46 13.66 -13.46 -4.93
CA HIS A 46 13.82 -13.33 -3.49
C HIS A 46 15.21 -12.79 -3.12
N VAL A 47 16.28 -13.34 -3.73
CA VAL A 47 17.64 -12.86 -3.51
C VAL A 47 17.82 -11.40 -3.96
N ARG A 48 17.24 -11.02 -5.11
CA ARG A 48 17.26 -9.63 -5.59
C ARG A 48 16.53 -8.70 -4.63
N ALA A 49 15.31 -9.03 -4.24
CA ALA A 49 14.54 -8.24 -3.29
C ALA A 49 15.26 -8.05 -1.94
N GLN A 50 15.94 -9.09 -1.44
CA GLN A 50 16.75 -8.98 -0.23
C GLN A 50 17.94 -8.03 -0.40
N ARG A 51 18.65 -8.08 -1.53
CA ARG A 51 19.75 -7.16 -1.83
C ARG A 51 19.26 -5.72 -1.96
N ASP A 52 18.14 -5.52 -2.64
CA ASP A 52 17.53 -4.19 -2.79
C ASP A 52 17.11 -3.63 -1.43
N LEU A 53 16.48 -4.46 -0.58
CA LEU A 53 16.11 -4.08 0.78
C LEU A 53 17.34 -3.70 1.62
N GLN A 54 18.44 -4.46 1.54
CA GLN A 54 19.68 -4.13 2.24
C GLN A 54 20.27 -2.80 1.73
N THR A 55 20.25 -2.59 0.42
CA THR A 55 20.73 -1.36 -0.22
C THR A 55 19.90 -0.15 0.23
N MET A 56 18.57 -0.27 0.22
CA MET A 56 17.67 0.77 0.73
C MET A 56 17.93 1.07 2.22
N LYS A 57 18.16 0.05 3.04
CA LYS A 57 18.50 0.24 4.47
C LYS A 57 19.81 1.01 4.63
N LEU A 58 20.82 0.72 3.81
CA LEU A 58 22.11 1.43 3.84
C LEU A 58 21.97 2.88 3.39
N ILE A 59 21.24 3.13 2.29
CA ILE A 59 20.94 4.48 1.81
C ILE A 59 20.22 5.27 2.91
N ARG A 60 19.15 4.72 3.48
CA ARG A 60 18.39 5.37 4.56
C ARG A 60 19.25 5.70 5.78
N ARG A 61 20.15 4.80 6.18
CA ARG A 61 21.09 5.04 7.28
C ARG A 61 22.06 6.18 6.94
N LYS A 62 22.61 6.22 5.72
CA LYS A 62 23.51 7.30 5.28
C LYS A 62 22.78 8.64 5.23
N LEU A 63 21.57 8.68 4.69
CA LEU A 63 20.75 9.89 4.65
C LEU A 63 20.49 10.42 6.07
N LYS A 64 20.02 9.56 6.99
CA LYS A 64 19.78 9.94 8.39
C LYS A 64 21.04 10.43 9.09
N LYS A 65 22.17 9.73 8.94
CA LYS A 65 23.44 10.09 9.58
C LYS A 65 23.92 11.48 9.17
N ASN A 66 23.73 11.86 7.91
CA ASN A 66 24.19 13.13 7.36
C ASN A 66 23.10 14.21 7.35
N GLN A 67 21.95 13.97 8.01
CA GLN A 67 20.80 14.88 8.00
C GLN A 67 20.39 15.29 6.57
N LEU A 68 20.38 14.31 5.66
CA LEU A 68 19.97 14.46 4.29
C LEU A 68 18.57 13.88 4.06
N LEU A 69 17.83 14.51 3.18
CA LEU A 69 16.52 14.11 2.70
C LEU A 69 16.62 13.77 1.21
N LEU A 70 16.06 12.62 0.81
CA LEU A 70 15.87 12.23 -0.58
C LEU A 70 14.38 12.34 -0.89
N ARG A 71 14.00 13.14 -1.89
CA ARG A 71 12.61 13.36 -2.28
C ARG A 71 12.46 13.40 -3.80
N GLU A 72 11.32 12.96 -4.30
CA GLU A 72 10.94 13.15 -5.70
C GLU A 72 10.45 14.58 -5.92
N THR A 73 10.93 15.23 -6.99
CA THR A 73 10.51 16.58 -7.36
C THR A 73 9.17 16.55 -8.07
N ASP A 74 8.30 17.51 -7.74
CA ASP A 74 6.94 17.61 -8.28
C ASP A 74 6.90 17.73 -9.83
N LYS A 75 8.01 18.12 -10.47
CA LYS A 75 8.14 18.23 -11.92
C LYS A 75 9.17 17.22 -12.45
N GLY A 76 8.68 16.20 -13.15
CA GLY A 76 9.53 15.30 -13.96
C GLY A 76 10.10 14.07 -13.26
N GLY A 77 9.67 13.76 -12.03
CA GLY A 77 10.05 12.52 -11.33
C GLY A 77 11.54 12.43 -10.98
N ASN A 78 12.26 13.55 -10.99
CA ASN A 78 13.66 13.58 -10.61
C ASN A 78 13.81 13.42 -9.10
N LEU A 79 14.89 12.74 -8.69
CA LEU A 79 15.24 12.63 -7.28
C LEU A 79 16.15 13.80 -6.87
N TYR A 80 15.74 14.49 -5.81
CA TYR A 80 16.48 15.58 -5.20
C TYR A 80 16.99 15.16 -3.83
N VAL A 81 18.28 15.45 -3.56
CA VAL A 81 18.92 15.27 -2.26
C VAL A 81 19.20 16.64 -1.66
N ALA A 82 18.74 16.88 -0.43
CA ALA A 82 18.91 18.14 0.28
C ALA A 82 19.35 17.89 1.73
N HIS A 83 19.93 18.90 2.37
CA HIS A 83 19.95 18.92 3.82
C HIS A 83 18.55 19.13 4.39
N LEU A 84 18.28 18.47 5.52
CA LEU A 84 16.99 18.56 6.20
C LEU A 84 16.66 20.01 6.56
N ASN A 85 17.63 20.74 7.12
CA ASN A 85 17.44 22.13 7.54
C ASN A 85 17.14 23.05 6.34
N GLU A 86 17.89 22.93 5.24
CA GLU A 86 17.63 23.72 4.02
C GLU A 86 16.24 23.44 3.45
N PHE A 87 15.79 22.19 3.54
CA PHE A 87 14.45 21.81 3.11
C PHE A 87 13.38 22.41 4.02
N GLU A 88 13.55 22.32 5.34
CA GLU A 88 12.62 22.88 6.33
C GLU A 88 12.51 24.40 6.20
N GLU A 89 13.63 25.10 6.01
CA GLU A 89 13.66 26.55 5.76
C GLU A 89 12.90 26.92 4.48
N LYS A 90 13.20 26.24 3.35
CA LYS A 90 12.49 26.48 2.08
C LYS A 90 11.00 26.17 2.20
N ALA A 91 10.64 25.13 2.92
CA ALA A 91 9.24 24.77 3.15
C ALA A 91 8.52 25.82 4.01
N ALA A 92 9.17 26.32 5.06
CA ALA A 92 8.65 27.39 5.90
C ALA A 92 8.47 28.69 5.11
N ASP A 93 9.47 29.08 4.33
CA ASP A 93 9.42 30.27 3.45
C ASP A 93 8.29 30.17 2.43
N TYR A 94 8.14 29.01 1.80
CA TYR A 94 7.09 28.79 0.81
C TYR A 94 5.69 28.81 1.46
N ARG A 95 5.53 28.25 2.66
CA ARG A 95 4.29 28.35 3.46
C ARG A 95 3.92 29.81 3.73
N LEU A 96 4.87 30.59 4.24
CA LEU A 96 4.68 32.01 4.55
C LEU A 96 4.30 32.83 3.32
N LYS A 97 4.96 32.56 2.18
CA LYS A 97 4.74 33.33 0.94
C LYS A 97 3.43 33.02 0.24
N THR A 98 2.92 31.79 0.35
CA THR A 98 1.81 31.34 -0.49
C THR A 98 0.51 31.14 0.25
N GLY A 99 0.55 30.96 1.59
CA GLY A 99 -0.63 30.55 2.35
C GLY A 99 -1.24 29.22 1.88
N ALA A 100 -0.51 28.44 1.06
CA ALA A 100 -1.02 27.26 0.37
C ALA A 100 -1.04 25.98 1.23
N TYR A 101 -0.97 26.13 2.55
CA TYR A 101 -0.92 25.01 3.49
C TYR A 101 -2.04 25.16 4.50
N GLU A 102 -2.88 24.13 4.57
CA GLU A 102 -3.87 23.96 5.62
C GLU A 102 -3.31 22.97 6.64
N GLU A 103 -3.23 23.38 7.90
CA GLU A 103 -2.85 22.48 8.98
C GLU A 103 -4.03 21.56 9.27
N LEU A 104 -3.84 20.27 9.01
CA LEU A 104 -4.87 19.27 9.29
C LEU A 104 -4.94 19.05 10.80
N SER A 105 -6.13 19.24 11.38
CA SER A 105 -6.39 18.99 12.81
C SER A 105 -6.32 17.52 13.21
N ALA A 106 -6.30 16.61 12.22
CA ALA A 106 -6.19 15.17 12.43
C ALA A 106 -5.52 14.49 11.22
N SER A 107 -4.92 13.32 11.47
CA SER A 107 -4.31 12.49 10.41
C SER A 107 -5.41 11.92 9.48
N PRO A 108 -5.39 12.23 8.17
CA PRO A 108 -6.37 11.69 7.23
C PRO A 108 -6.19 10.19 6.98
N ILE A 109 -5.07 9.63 7.42
CA ILE A 109 -4.71 8.21 7.25
C ILE A 109 -5.21 7.37 8.44
N GLU A 110 -5.47 7.99 9.59
CA GLU A 110 -5.90 7.32 10.83
C GLU A 110 -7.15 6.47 10.61
N GLU A 111 -8.14 7.02 9.91
CA GLU A 111 -9.41 6.34 9.66
C GLU A 111 -9.23 5.14 8.72
N ILE A 112 -8.38 5.29 7.71
CA ILE A 112 -8.04 4.21 6.77
C ILE A 112 -7.26 3.10 7.49
N PHE A 113 -6.27 3.47 8.29
CA PHE A 113 -5.48 2.54 9.09
C PHE A 113 -6.36 1.72 10.04
N ASN A 114 -7.31 2.38 10.73
CA ASN A 114 -8.26 1.72 11.61
C ASN A 114 -9.19 0.74 10.85
N LYS A 115 -9.66 1.14 9.66
CA LYS A 115 -10.48 0.25 8.81
C LYS A 115 -9.71 -0.98 8.34
N VAL A 116 -8.48 -0.82 7.88
CA VAL A 116 -7.61 -1.93 7.44
C VAL A 116 -7.29 -2.86 8.61
N THR A 117 -6.92 -2.30 9.76
CA THR A 117 -6.61 -3.08 10.98
C THR A 117 -7.82 -3.91 11.43
N ARG A 118 -9.01 -3.31 11.44
CA ARG A 118 -10.25 -4.03 11.75
C ARG A 118 -10.52 -5.17 10.78
N LEU A 119 -10.36 -4.93 9.47
CA LEU A 119 -10.55 -5.95 8.44
C LEU A 119 -9.58 -7.13 8.62
N LEU A 120 -8.31 -6.86 8.92
CA LEU A 120 -7.30 -7.89 9.17
C LEU A 120 -7.60 -8.69 10.44
N ASN A 121 -8.04 -8.05 11.50
CA ASN A 121 -8.46 -8.72 12.74
C ASN A 121 -9.69 -9.62 12.51
N ASP A 122 -10.69 -9.13 11.79
CA ASP A 122 -11.89 -9.91 11.44
C ASP A 122 -11.55 -11.14 10.57
N LEU A 123 -10.53 -11.04 9.71
CA LEU A 123 -10.01 -12.16 8.94
C LEU A 123 -9.24 -13.15 9.83
N HIS A 124 -8.43 -12.66 10.76
CA HIS A 124 -7.65 -13.52 11.67
C HIS A 124 -8.55 -14.34 12.60
N VAL A 125 -9.61 -13.73 13.15
CA VAL A 125 -10.58 -14.40 14.03
C VAL A 125 -11.40 -15.48 13.30
N LYS A 126 -11.68 -15.31 12.00
CA LYS A 126 -12.42 -16.31 11.19
C LYS A 126 -11.58 -17.51 10.72
N THR A 127 -10.27 -17.49 10.98
CA THR A 127 -9.35 -18.57 10.58
C THR A 127 -9.02 -19.53 11.74
N LYS A 128 -9.57 -19.27 12.94
CA LYS A 128 -9.63 -20.22 14.06
C LYS A 128 -11.02 -20.82 14.15
#